data_AF-A0A7C7L7F9-F1
#
_entry.id   AF-A0A7C7L7F9-F1
#
_cell.length_a   1.000
_cell.length_b   1.000
_cell.length_c   1.000
_cell.angle_alpha   90.00
_cell.angle_beta   90.00
_cell.angle_gamma   90.00
#
_symmetry.space_group_name_H-M   'P 1'
#
loop_
_entity.id
_entity.type
_entity.pdbx_description
1 polymer ?
#
loop_
_entity_poly.entity_id
_entity_poly.type
_entity_poly.pdbx_seq_one_letter_code
_entity_poly.pdbx_strand_id
1 'polypeptide(L)' 'MMKKVFTIISLLYFGVTYATIWSVGPAQTYTKPSDVAGLVSNGDTIEIHADTYLGDFCIWSQNSLYFIGVGGYA' A
#
# COMPACT_ATOMS: atom_id res chain seq x y z
N MET A 1 -35.83 -6.82 -23.05
CA MET A 1 -35.89 -6.47 -21.61
C MET A 1 -34.71 -7.06 -20.81
N MET A 2 -34.32 -8.32 -21.03
CA MET A 2 -33.25 -9.01 -20.29
C MET A 2 -31.83 -8.38 -20.41
N LYS A 3 -31.49 -7.77 -21.56
CA LYS A 3 -30.18 -7.12 -21.76
C LYS A 3 -29.95 -5.90 -20.87
N LYS A 4 -31.01 -5.11 -20.59
CA LYS A 4 -30.92 -3.91 -19.73
C LYS A 4 -30.73 -4.27 -18.25
N VAL A 5 -31.27 -5.41 -17.82
CA VAL A 5 -31.09 -5.93 -16.46
C VAL A 5 -29.65 -6.40 -16.23
N PHE A 6 -29.03 -7.05 -17.23
CA PHE A 6 -27.62 -7.43 -17.18
C PHE A 6 -26.66 -6.23 -17.07
N THR A 7 -26.97 -5.12 -17.75
CA THR A 7 -26.17 -3.89 -17.67
C THR A 7 -26.26 -3.22 -16.29
N ILE A 8 -27.43 -3.24 -15.64
CA ILE A 8 -27.63 -2.65 -14.31
C ILE A 8 -26.91 -3.47 -13.22
N ILE A 9 -26.94 -4.80 -13.33
CA ILE A 9 -26.24 -5.69 -12.39
C ILE A 9 -24.71 -5.54 -12.51
N SER A 10 -24.19 -5.26 -13.71
CA SER A 10 -22.77 -4.96 -13.93
C SER A 10 -22.31 -3.64 -13.30
N LEU A 11 -23.21 -2.67 -13.10
CA LEU A 11 -22.88 -1.39 -12.46
C LEU A 11 -22.82 -1.48 -10.93
N LEU A 12 -23.37 -2.52 -10.31
CA LEU A 12 -23.37 -2.70 -8.86
C LEU A 12 -22.10 -3.39 -8.32
N TYR A 13 -21.18 -3.79 -9.20
CA TYR A 13 -19.85 -4.32 -8.87
C TYR A 13 -18.80 -3.21 -8.72
N PHE A 14 -19.11 -2.12 -8.01
CA PHE A 14 -18.05 -1.25 -7.50
C PHE A 14 -17.37 -2.01 -6.36
N GLY A 15 -16.29 -2.71 -6.69
CA GLY A 15 -15.47 -3.42 -5.71
C GLY A 15 -14.97 -2.44 -4.65
N VAL A 16 -15.09 -2.81 -3.38
CA VAL A 16 -14.52 -2.02 -2.29
C VAL A 16 -13.00 -2.09 -2.44
N THR A 17 -12.38 -0.97 -2.81
CA THR A 17 -10.92 -0.86 -2.86
C THR A 17 -10.43 -0.56 -1.45
N TYR A 18 -9.74 -1.50 -0.84
CA TYR A 18 -9.06 -1.30 0.43
C TYR A 18 -7.60 -0.96 0.16
N ALA A 19 -7.12 0.14 0.75
CA ALA A 19 -5.70 0.45 0.83
C ALA A 19 -5.08 -0.38 1.96
N THR A 20 -4.00 -1.09 1.65
CA THR A 20 -3.27 -1.90 2.62
C THR A 20 -2.29 -1.02 3.40
N ILE A 21 -2.09 -1.34 4.69
CA ILE A 21 -1.03 -0.75 5.50
C ILE A 21 0.12 -1.75 5.60
N TRP A 22 1.30 -1.31 5.17
CA TRP A 22 2.53 -2.08 5.19
C TRP A 22 3.45 -1.55 6.28
N SER A 23 3.59 -2.31 7.36
CA SER A 23 4.51 -1.97 8.44
C SER A 23 5.91 -2.51 8.15
N VAL A 24 6.89 -1.61 8.13
CA VAL A 24 8.30 -1.93 7.88
C VAL A 24 9.19 -1.47 9.03
N GLY A 25 10.21 -2.26 9.33
CA GLY A 25 11.28 -1.92 10.28
C GLY A 25 11.80 -3.13 11.05
N PRO A 26 12.76 -2.94 11.97
CA PRO A 26 13.57 -4.03 12.53
C PRO A 26 12.80 -5.13 13.28
N ALA A 27 11.64 -4.78 13.84
CA ALA A 27 10.77 -5.70 14.56
C ALA A 27 9.55 -6.16 13.75
N GLN A 28 9.46 -5.77 12.48
CA GLN A 28 8.36 -6.10 11.58
C GLN A 28 8.72 -7.27 10.66
N THR A 29 7.71 -7.87 10.02
CA THR A 29 7.91 -8.91 9.00
C THR A 29 8.76 -8.42 7.83
N TYR A 30 8.55 -7.18 7.41
CA TYR A 30 9.35 -6.51 6.40
C TYR A 30 10.34 -5.59 7.11
N THR A 31 11.62 -5.85 6.94
CA THR A 31 12.65 -5.21 7.75
C THR A 31 13.14 -3.90 7.15
N LYS A 32 12.87 -3.67 5.86
CA LYS A 32 13.30 -2.49 5.12
C LYS A 32 12.16 -1.96 4.23
N PRO A 33 12.10 -0.63 3.98
CA PRO A 33 11.16 -0.07 3.02
C PRO A 33 11.18 -0.74 1.64
N SER A 34 12.35 -1.10 1.11
CA SER A 34 12.44 -1.76 -0.20
C SER A 34 11.80 -3.16 -0.26
N ASP A 35 11.65 -3.85 0.88
CA ASP A 35 11.07 -5.20 0.95
C ASP A 35 9.62 -5.23 0.44
N VAL A 36 8.89 -4.12 0.55
CA VAL A 36 7.47 -4.01 0.16
C VAL A 36 7.26 -3.25 -1.15
N ALA A 37 8.30 -2.69 -1.77
CA ALA A 37 8.17 -1.85 -2.96
C ALA A 37 7.52 -2.56 -4.17
N GLY A 38 7.72 -3.89 -4.28
CA GLY A 38 7.07 -4.71 -5.30
C GLY A 38 5.71 -5.31 -4.89
N LEU A 39 5.26 -5.07 -3.66
CA LEU A 39 4.06 -5.67 -3.07
C LEU A 39 2.92 -4.67 -2.93
N VAL A 40 3.24 -3.39 -2.75
CA VAL A 40 2.25 -2.32 -2.58
C VAL A 40 1.40 -2.13 -3.84
N SER A 41 0.16 -1.70 -3.61
CA SER A 41 -0.77 -1.24 -4.63
C SER A 41 -0.99 0.27 -4.55
N ASN A 42 -1.62 0.84 -5.57
CA ASN A 42 -1.96 2.27 -5.55
C ASN A 42 -2.84 2.59 -4.33
N GLY A 43 -2.52 3.69 -3.64
CA GLY A 43 -3.25 4.13 -2.46
C GLY A 43 -2.82 3.49 -1.15
N ASP A 44 -1.89 2.53 -1.15
CA ASP A 44 -1.42 1.88 0.07
C ASP A 44 -0.64 2.84 0.99
N THR A 45 -0.62 2.50 2.27
CA THR A 45 0.18 3.19 3.29
C THR A 45 1.40 2.36 3.66
N ILE A 46 2.54 3.01 3.80
CA ILE A 46 3.79 2.42 4.26
C ILE A 46 4.14 3.09 5.61
N GLU A 47 4.04 2.31 6.68
CA GLU A 47 4.45 2.69 8.03
C GLU A 47 5.92 2.32 8.24
N ILE A 48 6.79 3.32 8.36
CA ILE A 48 8.23 3.13 8.53
C ILE A 48 8.57 3.34 10.00
N HIS A 49 8.84 2.25 10.72
CA HIS A 49 9.31 2.32 12.09
C HIS A 49 10.70 2.95 12.16
N ALA A 50 10.98 3.67 13.26
CA ALA A 50 12.25 4.35 13.46
C ALA A 50 13.44 3.37 13.43
N ASP A 51 14.33 3.56 12.46
CA ASP A 51 15.65 2.93 12.40
C ASP A 51 16.55 3.63 11.35
N THR A 52 17.81 3.22 11.25
CA THR A 52 18.77 3.64 10.24
C THR A 52 18.86 2.62 9.10
N TYR A 53 18.23 2.91 7.97
CA TYR A 53 18.16 2.03 6.79
C TYR A 53 19.32 2.27 5.80
N LEU A 54 20.56 1.91 6.20
CA LEU A 54 21.73 2.11 5.33
C LEU A 54 21.70 1.23 4.08
N GLY A 55 21.86 1.87 2.92
CA GLY A 55 21.94 1.17 1.63
C GLY A 55 20.60 0.63 1.12
N ASP A 56 19.47 1.05 1.71
CA ASP A 56 18.14 0.67 1.24
C ASP A 56 17.66 1.62 0.14
N PHE A 57 17.51 1.09 -1.08
CA PHE A 57 17.08 1.85 -2.24
C PHE A 57 16.06 1.06 -3.04
N CYS A 58 15.01 1.73 -3.50
CA CYS A 58 14.01 1.14 -4.39
C CYS A 58 13.31 2.21 -5.21
N ILE A 59 12.53 1.78 -6.20
CA ILE A 59 11.67 2.63 -7.01
C ILE A 59 10.22 2.34 -6.62
N TRP A 60 9.47 3.40 -6.34
CA TRP A 60 8.03 3.34 -6.10
C TRP A 60 7.32 3.81 -7.37
N SER A 61 6.57 2.91 -8.00
CA SER A 61 5.87 3.19 -9.26
C SER A 61 4.36 3.35 -9.08
N GLN A 62 3.85 2.98 -7.91
CA GLN A 62 2.45 3.05 -7.55
C GLN A 62 2.05 4.48 -7.22
N ASN A 63 0.83 4.82 -7.60
CA ASN A 63 0.27 6.15 -7.38
C ASN A 63 -0.35 6.26 -5.98
N SER A 64 -0.31 7.49 -5.44
CA SER A 64 -1.02 7.83 -4.20
C SER A 64 -0.60 7.01 -2.97
N LEU A 65 0.66 6.55 -2.94
CA LEU A 65 1.21 5.94 -1.73
C LEU A 65 1.33 6.98 -0.61
N TYR A 66 1.05 6.56 0.61
CA TYR A 66 1.23 7.39 1.81
C TYR A 66 2.34 6.82 2.67
N PHE A 67 3.38 7.61 2.93
CA PHE A 67 4.51 7.21 3.78
C PHE A 67 4.41 7.93 5.12
N ILE A 68 4.52 7.20 6.22
CA ILE A 68 4.47 7.77 7.57
C ILE A 68 5.54 7.13 8.46
N GLY A 69 6.28 7.99 9.19
CA GLY A 69 7.20 7.54 10.22
C GLY A 69 6.46 7.15 11.49
N VAL A 70 6.83 6.02 12.10
CA VAL A 70 6.24 5.50 13.34
C VAL A 70 7.30 5.42 14.43
N GLY A 71 7.03 6.05 15.57
CA GLY A 71 7.91 6.01 16.76
C GLY A 71 9.21 6.83 16.65
N GLY A 72 9.36 7.64 15.59
CA GLY A 72 10.42 8.64 15.49
C GLY A 72 10.03 9.94 16.20
N TYR A 73 11.02 10.67 16.73
CA TYR A 73 10.84 11.94 17.45
C TYR A 73 11.36 13.17 16.68
N ALA A 74 11.49 13.06 15.36
CA ALA A 74 12.04 14.14 14.52
C ALA A 74 11.11 15.35 14.42
#